data_AF-A0A176RUJ3-F1
#
_entry.id   AF-A0A176RUJ3-F1
#
_cell.length_a   1.000
_cell.length_b   1.000
_cell.length_c   1.000
_cell.angle_alpha   90.00
_cell.angle_beta   90.00
_cell.angle_gamma   90.00
#
_symmetry.space_group_name_H-M   'P 1'
#
loop_
_entity.id
_entity.type
_entity.pdbx_description
1 polymer ?
#
loop_
_entity_poly.entity_id
_entity_poly.type
_entity_poly.pdbx_seq_one_letter_code
_entity_poly.pdbx_strand_id
1 'polypeptide(L)' 'MCLRTFETRGPVDPTRNYVVPRREEIANLAQRIKEGRYIVILAPRQTGKTTFFRWTLDALEDKTYFPI' A
#
# COMPACT_ATOMS: atom_id res chain seq x y z
N MET A 1 -7.57 -21.81 15.43
CA MET A 1 -7.68 -20.65 14.52
C MET A 1 -7.03 -19.46 15.20
N CYS A 2 -6.08 -18.77 14.56
CA CYS A 2 -5.54 -17.52 15.10
C CYS A 2 -6.57 -16.41 14.86
N LEU A 3 -6.95 -15.67 15.91
CA LEU A 3 -7.92 -14.59 15.83
C LEU A 3 -7.25 -13.36 15.21
N ARG A 4 -7.82 -12.80 14.14
CA ARG A 4 -7.33 -11.53 13.55
C ARG A 4 -7.70 -10.35 14.46
N THR A 5 -6.91 -9.28 14.44
CA THR A 5 -7.15 -8.06 15.24
C THR A 5 -7.23 -6.80 14.37
N PHE A 6 -7.88 -5.76 14.88
CA PHE A 6 -7.81 -4.43 14.27
C PHE A 6 -6.52 -3.72 14.71
N GLU A 7 -5.72 -3.27 13.74
CA GLU A 7 -4.47 -2.56 13.97
C GLU A 7 -4.66 -1.06 13.66
N THR A 8 -4.21 -0.19 14.58
CA THR A 8 -4.46 1.26 14.54
C THR A 8 -3.19 2.08 14.33
N ARG A 9 -2.01 1.45 14.47
CA ARG A 9 -0.69 2.08 14.35
C ARG A 9 -0.05 1.75 13.00
N GLY A 10 -0.32 0.54 12.49
CA GLY A 10 0.17 0.04 11.20
C GLY A 10 1.69 -0.22 11.17
N PRO A 11 2.22 -0.79 10.07
CA PRO A 11 1.51 -1.34 8.93
C PRO A 11 0.71 -2.60 9.28
N VAL A 12 -0.31 -2.90 8.48
CA VAL A 12 -1.21 -4.03 8.74
C VAL A 12 -0.81 -5.26 7.92
N ASP A 13 -0.96 -6.43 8.52
CA ASP A 13 -0.66 -7.73 7.91
C ASP A 13 -1.99 -8.50 7.69
N PRO A 14 -2.37 -8.84 6.44
CA PRO A 14 -3.61 -9.56 6.16
C PRO A 14 -3.73 -10.93 6.83
N THR A 15 -2.61 -11.54 7.27
CA THR A 15 -2.62 -12.82 7.99
C THR A 15 -2.99 -12.66 9.46
N ARG A 16 -2.73 -11.48 10.05
CA ARG A 16 -2.90 -11.17 11.48
C ARG A 16 -3.98 -10.13 11.76
N ASN A 17 -4.34 -9.32 10.77
CA ASN A 17 -5.22 -8.18 10.93
C ASN A 17 -6.43 -8.23 9.99
N TYR A 18 -7.51 -7.59 10.42
CA TYR A 18 -8.61 -7.26 9.53
C TYR A 18 -8.20 -6.11 8.61
N VAL A 19 -8.28 -6.32 7.29
CA VAL A 19 -7.89 -5.32 6.31
C VAL A 19 -8.85 -5.30 5.13
N VAL A 20 -9.13 -4.10 4.63
CA VAL A 20 -9.87 -3.90 3.37
C VAL A 20 -8.85 -3.83 2.22
N PRO A 21 -8.88 -4.77 1.26
CA PRO A 21 -7.91 -4.80 0.16
C PRO A 21 -8.19 -3.68 -0.86
N ARG A 22 -7.31 -2.67 -0.92
CA ARG A 22 -7.39 -1.50 -1.83
C ARG A 22 -6.82 -1.79 -3.22
N ARG A 23 -7.29 -2.86 -3.86
CA ARG A 23 -6.66 -3.42 -5.08
C ARG A 23 -6.65 -2.43 -6.25
N GLU A 24 -7.76 -1.74 -6.48
CA GLU A 24 -7.89 -0.79 -7.58
C GLU A 24 -7.00 0.43 -7.38
N GLU A 25 -6.95 0.97 -6.16
CA GLU A 25 -6.12 2.12 -5.85
C GLU A 25 -4.63 1.77 -5.90
N ILE A 26 -4.25 0.56 -5.47
CA ILE A 26 -2.88 0.05 -5.61
C ILE A 26 -2.49 -0.04 -7.08
N ALA A 27 -3.34 -0.64 -7.92
CA ALA A 27 -3.07 -0.75 -9.36
C ALA A 27 -2.95 0.64 -10.02
N ASN A 28 -3.82 1.58 -9.65
CA ASN A 28 -3.76 2.95 -10.14
C ASN A 28 -2.46 3.66 -9.73
N LEU A 29 -2.04 3.51 -8.47
CA LEU A 29 -0.79 4.09 -7.98
C LEU A 29 0.42 3.46 -8.67
N ALA A 30 0.45 2.13 -8.82
CA ALA A 30 1.52 1.42 -9.52
C ALA A 30 1.68 1.91 -10.96
N GLN A 31 0.57 2.14 -11.67
CA GLN A 31 0.59 2.69 -13.02
C GLN A 31 1.16 4.11 -13.07
N ARG A 32 0.75 4.99 -12.14
CA ARG A 32 1.31 6.36 -12.04
C ARG A 32 2.80 6.37 -11.72
N ILE A 33 3.26 5.41 -10.90
CA ILE A 33 4.67 5.23 -10.59
C ILE A 33 5.42 4.87 -11.87
N LYS A 34 4.97 3.86 -12.63
CA LYS A 34 5.59 3.45 -13.91
C LYS A 34 5.74 4.59 -14.92
N GLU A 35 4.78 5.52 -14.91
CA GLU A 35 4.78 6.71 -15.77
C GLU A 35 5.69 7.85 -15.27
N GLY A 36 6.42 7.66 -14.16
CA GLY A 36 7.36 8.66 -13.62
C GLY A 36 6.67 9.91 -13.05
N ARG A 37 5.40 9.81 -12.64
CA ARG A 37 4.64 10.97 -12.14
C ARG A 37 5.07 11.33 -10.72
N TYR A 38 5.08 12.64 -10.42
CA TYR A 38 5.12 13.12 -9.04
C TYR A 38 3.77 12.83 -8.36
N ILE A 39 3.80 12.13 -7.22
CA ILE A 39 2.59 11.63 -6.56
C ILE A 39 2.48 12.21 -5.15
N VAL A 40 1.30 12.75 -4.85
CA VAL A 40 0.91 13.19 -3.49
C VAL A 40 -0.25 12.33 -3.01
N ILE A 41 -0.12 11.74 -1.82
CA ILE A 41 -1.22 11.04 -1.15
C ILE A 41 -1.78 11.91 -0.03
N LEU A 42 -2.96 12.48 -0.28
CA LEU A 42 -3.72 13.23 0.70
C LEU A 42 -4.63 12.28 1.48
N ALA A 43 -4.24 11.92 2.70
CA ALA A 43 -5.12 11.19 3.63
C ALA A 43 -4.82 11.54 5.09
N PRO A 44 -5.82 11.49 6.00
CA PRO A 44 -5.65 11.76 7.43
C PRO A 44 -4.58 10.89 8.10
N ARG A 45 -4.11 11.30 9.28
CA ARG A 45 -3.17 10.49 10.09
C ARG A 45 -3.78 9.10 10.39
N GLN A 46 -2.91 8.09 10.44
CA GLN A 46 -3.25 6.70 10.80
C GLN A 46 -4.26 5.98 9.87
N THR A 47 -4.44 6.45 8.63
CA THR A 47 -5.32 5.81 7.62
C THR A 47 -4.65 4.69 6.80
N GLY A 48 -3.46 4.25 7.20
CA GLY A 48 -2.72 3.18 6.52
C GLY A 48 -1.99 3.62 5.25
N LYS A 49 -1.62 4.90 5.11
CA LYS A 49 -0.81 5.39 3.97
C LYS A 49 0.49 4.59 3.80
N THR A 50 1.18 4.29 4.91
CA THR A 50 2.41 3.50 4.90
C THR A 50 2.17 2.09 4.37
N THR A 51 1.09 1.43 4.83
CA THR A 51 0.71 0.10 4.32
C THR A 51 0.40 0.17 2.82
N PHE A 52 -0.38 1.17 2.41
CA PHE A 52 -0.78 1.35 1.01
C PHE A 52 0.43 1.50 0.07
N PHE A 53 1.40 2.33 0.45
CA PHE A 53 2.65 2.45 -0.31
C PHE A 53 3.41 1.13 -0.37
N ARG A 54 3.59 0.43 0.75
CA ARG A 54 4.30 -0.86 0.78
C ARG A 54 3.65 -1.90 -0.13
N TRP A 55 2.33 -2.05 -0.05
CA TRP A 55 1.61 -2.98 -0.91
C TRP A 55 1.67 -2.60 -2.38
N THR A 56 1.75 -1.30 -2.68
CA THR A 56 1.98 -0.86 -4.05
C THR A 56 3.36 -1.23 -4.54
N LEU A 57 4.40 -1.08 -3.71
CA LEU A 57 5.75 -1.53 -4.04
C LEU A 57 5.83 -3.05 -4.21
N ASP A 58 5.14 -3.82 -3.36
CA ASP A 58 5.07 -5.28 -3.48
C ASP A 58 4.35 -5.73 -4.76
N ALA A 59 3.42 -4.92 -5.27
CA ALA A 59 2.70 -5.17 -6.52
C ALA A 59 3.49 -4.75 -7.77
N LEU A 60 4.61 -4.04 -7.63
CA LEU A 60 5.50 -3.76 -8.75
C LEU A 60 6.36 -5.00 -9.03
N GLU A 61 6.20 -5.55 -10.23
CA GLU A 61 6.95 -6.72 -10.70
C GLU A 61 8.45 -6.44 -10.81
N ASP A 62 8.82 -5.19 -11.11
CA ASP A 62 10.20 -4.74 -11.24
C ASP A 62 10.64 -3.97 -10.00
N LYS A 63 11.28 -4.69 -9.07
CA LYS A 63 11.89 -4.09 -7.86
C LYS A 63 13.14 -3.25 -8.19
N THR A 64 13.56 -3.26 -9.45
CA THR A 64 14.65 -2.44 -9.98
C THR A 64 14.14 -1.09 -10.50
N TYR A 65 12.83 -0.80 -10.39
CA TYR A 65 12.27 0.49 -10.78
C TYR A 65 12.78 1.62 -9.90
N PHE A 66 13.95 2.14 -10.27
CA PHE A 66 14.50 3.42 -9.88
C PHE A 66 14.40 4.34 -11.10
N PRO A 67 13.36 5.19 -11.19
CA PRO A 67 13.35 6.27 -12.16
C PRO A 67 14.25 7.41 -11.68
N ILE A 68 15.49 7.09 -11.26
CA ILE A 68 16.62 7.97 -10.89
C ILE A 68 17.84 7.14 -10.50
#